data_AF-A0A8I0KN71-F1
#
_entry.id   AF-A0A8I0KN71-F1
#
_cell.length_a   1.000
_cell.length_b   1.000
_cell.length_c   1.000
_cell.angle_alpha   90.00
_cell.angle_beta   90.00
_cell.angle_gamma   90.00
#
_symmetry.space_group_name_H-M   'P 1'
#
loop_
_entity.id
_entity.type
_entity.pdbx_description
1 polymer ?
#
loop_
_entity_poly.entity_id
_entity_poly.type
_entity_poly.pdbx_seq_one_letter_code
_entity_poly.pdbx_strand_id
1 'polypeptide(L)'
;MMTIEAICRELGGSRFVLGNHITIDHGDGSFAVYAHLKEGSLNVQLGEQVEAGTVIASVGNTGNTSEPHLHFQLMDRANPSAAAGVPFQWPDAELTTSFDERFTTRKATNRVLEGIPENGQVFVSE
;
A
#
# COMPACT_ATOMS: atom_id res chain seq x y z
N MET A 1 12.19 -6.84 24.07
CA MET A 1 13.09 -5.93 23.34
C MET A 1 12.33 -5.39 22.13
N MET A 2 11.41 -4.45 22.38
CA MET A 2 10.41 -3.98 21.39
C MET A 2 10.40 -2.45 21.25
N THR A 3 11.26 -1.74 21.99
CA THR A 3 11.22 -0.27 22.09
C THR A 3 12.31 0.43 21.28
N ILE A 4 13.43 -0.25 20.97
CA ILE A 4 14.54 0.34 20.20
C ILE A 4 14.22 0.37 18.70
N GLU A 5 13.55 -0.66 18.18
CA GLU A 5 13.21 -0.75 16.76
C GLU A 5 12.17 0.32 16.36
N ALA A 6 11.21 0.64 17.25
CA ALA A 6 10.20 1.68 17.03
C ALA A 6 10.82 3.08 16.94
N ILE A 7 11.80 3.39 17.78
CA ILE A 7 12.51 4.68 17.78
C ILE A 7 13.36 4.84 16.51
N CYS A 8 14.04 3.77 16.06
CA CYS A 8 14.80 3.82 14.80
C CYS A 8 13.88 3.99 13.57
N ARG A 9 12.67 3.43 13.60
CA ARG A 9 11.65 3.63 12.54
C ARG A 9 11.17 5.08 12.47
N GLU A 10 11.10 5.78 13.60
CA GLU A 10 10.68 7.19 13.68
C GLU A 10 11.78 8.16 13.20
N LEU A 11 13.05 7.82 13.43
CA LEU A 11 14.20 8.64 13.01
C LEU A 11 14.56 8.52 11.52
N GLY A 12 14.18 7.43 10.85
CA GLY A 12 14.45 7.19 9.42
C GLY A 12 13.43 7.81 8.44
N GLY A 13 12.32 8.34 8.95
CA GLY A 13 11.22 8.88 8.16
C GLY A 13 10.50 7.84 7.28
N SER A 14 9.44 8.27 6.59
CA SER A 14 8.63 7.44 5.66
C SER A 14 9.47 6.74 4.60
N ARG A 15 10.60 7.34 4.18
CA ARG A 15 11.50 6.75 3.17
C ARG A 15 12.15 5.44 3.62
N PHE A 16 12.47 5.29 4.90
CA PHE A 16 13.07 4.04 5.41
C PHE A 16 12.10 2.86 5.30
N VAL A 17 10.82 3.11 5.55
CA VAL A 17 9.78 2.09 5.49
C VAL A 17 9.36 1.84 4.04
N LEU A 18 8.99 2.90 3.31
CA LEU A 18 8.39 2.79 1.97
C LEU A 18 9.42 2.51 0.86
N GLY A 19 10.70 2.80 1.08
CA GLY A 19 11.71 2.75 0.03
C GLY A 19 11.44 3.77 -1.08
N ASN A 20 11.71 3.39 -2.32
CA ASN A 20 11.33 4.18 -3.48
C ASN A 20 9.80 4.16 -3.62
N HIS A 21 9.20 5.34 -3.67
CA HIS A 21 7.76 5.48 -3.73
C HIS A 21 7.34 6.71 -4.55
N ILE A 22 6.11 6.67 -5.06
CA ILE A 22 5.45 7.76 -5.78
C ILE A 22 4.17 8.09 -5.02
N THR A 23 3.89 9.38 -4.85
CA THR A 23 2.59 9.86 -4.37
C THR A 23 1.88 10.57 -5.51
N ILE A 24 0.65 10.15 -5.79
CA ILE A 24 -0.24 10.75 -6.79
C ILE A 24 -1.31 11.54 -6.05
N ASP A 25 -1.52 12.78 -6.47
CA ASP A 25 -2.67 13.61 -6.08
C ASP A 25 -3.79 13.39 -7.10
N HIS A 26 -4.97 12.98 -6.65
CA HIS A 26 -6.12 12.73 -7.53
C HIS A 26 -6.95 14.00 -7.83
N GLY A 27 -6.63 15.13 -7.19
CA GLY A 27 -7.30 16.42 -7.39
C GLY A 27 -8.66 16.55 -6.68
N ASP A 28 -9.15 15.49 -6.04
CA ASP A 28 -10.39 15.46 -5.24
C ASP A 28 -10.13 15.53 -3.73
N GLY A 29 -8.88 15.77 -3.33
CA GLY A 29 -8.44 15.76 -1.94
C GLY A 29 -7.93 14.40 -1.46
N SER A 30 -7.99 13.36 -2.29
CA SER A 30 -7.35 12.07 -2.04
C SER A 30 -5.97 11.96 -2.69
N PHE A 31 -5.11 11.18 -2.06
CA PHE A 31 -3.76 10.87 -2.51
C PHE A 31 -3.53 9.37 -2.50
N ALA A 32 -2.74 8.85 -3.44
CA ALA A 32 -2.32 7.45 -3.43
C ALA A 32 -0.79 7.34 -3.36
N VAL A 33 -0.28 6.53 -2.45
CA VAL A 33 1.14 6.18 -2.41
C VAL A 33 1.36 4.77 -2.93
N TYR A 34 2.37 4.63 -3.80
CA TYR A 34 2.85 3.37 -4.37
C TYR A 34 4.30 3.18 -3.94
N ALA A 35 4.57 2.18 -3.10
CA ALA A 35 5.85 1.99 -2.44
C ALA A 35 6.56 0.69 -2.81
N HIS A 36 7.78 0.51 -2.30
CA HIS A 36 8.70 -0.59 -2.60
C HIS A 36 9.13 -0.69 -4.07
N LEU A 37 9.08 0.41 -4.81
CA LEU A 37 9.34 0.45 -6.24
C LEU A 37 10.80 0.07 -6.57
N LYS A 38 11.01 -0.50 -7.76
CA LYS A 38 12.34 -0.88 -8.24
C LYS A 38 13.17 0.37 -8.54
N GLU A 39 14.42 0.38 -8.10
CA GLU A 39 15.37 1.45 -8.42
C GLU A 39 15.57 1.59 -9.94
N GLY A 40 15.60 2.83 -10.43
CA GLY A 40 15.76 3.13 -11.85
C GLY A 40 14.56 2.75 -12.73
N SER A 41 13.39 2.45 -12.15
CA SER A 41 12.19 2.05 -12.91
C SER A 41 11.14 3.13 -13.09
N LEU A 42 11.39 4.35 -12.59
CA LEU A 42 10.47 5.47 -12.69
C LEU A 42 10.24 5.85 -14.16
N ASN A 43 8.98 5.90 -14.57
CA ASN A 43 8.57 6.22 -15.94
C ASN A 43 7.86 7.59 -16.06
N VAL A 44 7.75 8.32 -14.96
CA VAL A 44 7.06 9.62 -14.87
C VAL A 44 7.93 10.65 -14.16
N GLN A 45 7.62 11.93 -14.35
CA GLN A 45 8.35 13.04 -13.74
C GLN A 45 7.54 13.72 -12.63
N LEU A 46 8.23 14.45 -11.74
CA LEU A 46 7.58 15.25 -10.71
C LEU A 46 6.68 16.31 -11.36
N GLY A 47 5.41 16.35 -10.95
CA GLY A 47 4.42 17.28 -11.49
C GLY A 47 3.78 16.84 -12.81
N GLU A 48 4.16 15.69 -13.35
CA GLU A 48 3.49 15.10 -14.51
C GLU A 48 2.07 14.66 -14.14
N GLN A 49 1.10 15.02 -14.98
CA GLN A 49 -0.26 14.51 -14.85
C GLN A 49 -0.32 13.10 -15.45
N VAL A 50 -0.90 12.17 -14.70
CA VAL A 50 -1.02 10.77 -15.10
C VAL A 50 -2.49 10.36 -15.11
N GLU A 51 -2.85 9.51 -16.07
CA GLU A 51 -4.19 8.93 -16.19
C GLU A 51 -4.20 7.49 -15.71
N ALA A 52 -5.38 6.94 -15.44
CA ALA A 52 -5.54 5.53 -15.10
C ALA A 52 -4.99 4.66 -16.25
N GLY A 53 -4.13 3.70 -15.92
CA GLY A 53 -3.44 2.84 -16.88
C GLY A 53 -2.04 3.32 -17.26
N THR A 54 -1.63 4.54 -16.90
CA THR A 54 -0.24 5.00 -17.07
C THR A 54 0.70 4.16 -16.20
N VAL A 55 1.74 3.59 -16.82
CA VAL A 55 2.77 2.84 -16.10
C VAL A 55 3.71 3.85 -15.42
N ILE A 56 3.63 3.97 -14.09
CA ILE A 56 4.43 4.94 -13.33
C ILE A 56 5.80 4.41 -12.88
N ALA A 57 5.90 3.11 -12.57
CA ALA A 57 7.14 2.43 -12.18
C ALA A 57 6.99 0.91 -12.20
N SER A 58 8.08 0.17 -11.99
CA SER A 58 8.03 -1.29 -11.77
C SER A 58 8.03 -1.63 -10.27
N VAL A 59 7.32 -2.70 -9.90
CA VAL A 59 7.41 -3.30 -8.56
C VAL A 59 8.84 -3.73 -8.26
N GLY A 60 9.30 -3.46 -7.05
CA GLY A 60 10.63 -3.82 -6.58
C GLY A 60 10.60 -4.40 -5.18
N ASN A 61 11.69 -4.18 -4.45
CA ASN A 61 11.85 -4.65 -3.07
C ASN A 61 12.69 -3.64 -2.27
N THR A 62 12.45 -2.34 -2.46
CA THR A 62 13.18 -1.27 -1.76
C THR A 62 12.48 -0.87 -0.45
N GLY A 63 13.22 -0.38 0.54
CA GLY A 63 12.68 -0.06 1.87
C GLY A 63 12.62 -1.28 2.79
N ASN A 64 11.69 -1.28 3.73
CA ASN A 64 11.56 -2.32 4.75
C ASN A 64 10.57 -3.42 4.30
N THR A 65 11.05 -4.35 3.47
CA THR A 65 10.25 -5.43 2.88
C THR A 65 11.03 -6.74 2.83
N SER A 66 10.35 -7.87 3.01
CA SER A 66 10.93 -9.21 2.95
C SER A 66 10.93 -9.83 1.55
N GLU A 67 10.03 -9.41 0.67
CA GLU A 67 9.86 -9.97 -0.67
C GLU A 67 9.28 -8.94 -1.66
N PRO A 68 9.52 -9.08 -2.98
CA PRO A 68 8.99 -8.12 -3.94
C PRO A 68 7.46 -8.05 -3.93
N HIS A 69 6.92 -6.88 -3.60
CA HIS A 69 5.48 -6.62 -3.57
C HIS A 69 5.19 -5.12 -3.73
N LEU A 70 3.93 -4.79 -4.00
CA LEU A 70 3.46 -3.41 -4.03
C LEU A 70 2.75 -3.09 -2.72
N HIS A 71 3.22 -2.06 -2.02
CA HIS A 71 2.43 -1.40 -0.98
C HIS A 71 1.66 -0.25 -1.63
N PHE A 72 0.33 -0.32 -1.55
CA PHE A 72 -0.59 0.70 -2.02
C PHE A 72 -1.40 1.23 -0.83
N GLN A 73 -1.52 2.55 -0.74
CA GLN A 73 -2.35 3.21 0.27
C GLN A 73 -3.04 4.42 -0.36
N LEU A 74 -4.37 4.46 -0.29
CA LEU A 74 -5.18 5.63 -0.59
C LEU A 74 -5.43 6.41 0.70
N MET A 75 -5.22 7.72 0.69
CA MET A 75 -5.08 8.53 1.89
C MET A 75 -5.54 9.99 1.74
N ASP A 76 -5.80 10.66 2.86
CA ASP A 76 -6.42 12.01 2.92
C ASP A 76 -5.44 13.19 2.80
N ARG A 77 -4.13 12.94 2.71
CA ARG A 77 -3.09 13.97 2.56
C ARG A 77 -1.81 13.38 1.98
N ALA A 78 -0.97 14.23 1.40
CA ALA A 78 0.23 13.81 0.67
C ALA A 78 1.32 13.11 1.52
N ASN A 79 1.35 13.28 2.85
CA ASN A 79 2.38 12.68 3.70
C ASN A 79 1.92 11.33 4.27
N PRO A 80 2.43 10.17 3.78
CA PRO A 80 1.97 8.85 4.21
C PRO A 80 2.16 8.57 5.70
N SER A 81 3.13 9.21 6.36
CA SER A 81 3.38 9.03 7.80
C SER A 81 2.34 9.71 8.68
N ALA A 82 1.58 10.66 8.14
CA ALA A 82 0.61 11.47 8.88
C ALA A 82 -0.81 11.36 8.31
N ALA A 83 -0.99 10.63 7.21
CA ALA A 83 -2.26 10.53 6.52
C ALA A 83 -3.16 9.44 7.10
N ALA A 84 -4.47 9.71 7.11
CA ALA A 84 -5.46 8.68 7.36
C ALA A 84 -5.76 7.94 6.05
N GLY A 85 -5.95 6.62 6.13
CA GLY A 85 -6.45 5.85 5.00
C GLY A 85 -7.89 6.24 4.69
N VAL A 86 -8.24 6.35 3.41
CA VAL A 86 -9.62 6.63 2.99
C VAL A 86 -10.24 5.37 2.36
N PRO A 87 -11.56 5.13 2.54
CA PRO A 87 -12.22 3.99 1.94
C PRO A 87 -12.19 4.06 0.42
N PHE A 88 -12.06 2.90 -0.23
CA PHE A 88 -12.19 2.78 -1.67
C PHE A 88 -12.69 1.39 -2.06
N GLN A 89 -13.17 1.29 -3.29
CA GLN A 89 -13.68 0.07 -3.88
C GLN A 89 -13.03 -0.16 -5.23
N TRP A 90 -12.83 -1.42 -5.60
CA TRP A 90 -12.53 -1.79 -6.97
C TRP A 90 -13.85 -2.19 -7.63
N PRO A 91 -14.44 -1.36 -8.50
CA PRO A 91 -15.76 -1.62 -9.08
C PRO A 91 -15.77 -2.89 -9.93
N ASP A 92 -14.64 -3.24 -10.55
CA ASP A 92 -14.49 -4.38 -11.44
C ASP A 92 -13.74 -5.57 -10.78
N ALA A 93 -13.59 -5.55 -9.45
CA ALA A 93 -12.99 -6.68 -8.75
C ALA A 93 -14.03 -7.79 -8.54
N GLU A 94 -13.81 -8.92 -9.21
CA GLU A 94 -14.53 -10.15 -8.94
C GLU A 94 -13.77 -11.00 -7.91
N LEU A 95 -14.45 -11.35 -6.82
CA LEU A 95 -13.95 -12.33 -5.86
C LEU A 95 -13.97 -13.72 -6.50
N THR A 96 -12.79 -14.21 -6.87
CA THR A 96 -12.65 -15.59 -7.31
C THR A 96 -12.53 -16.53 -6.11
N THR A 97 -13.25 -17.65 -6.13
CA THR A 97 -13.11 -18.70 -5.11
C THR A 97 -11.88 -19.59 -5.34
N SER A 98 -11.23 -19.46 -6.50
CA SER A 98 -9.96 -20.10 -6.81
C SER A 98 -8.79 -19.23 -6.35
N PHE A 99 -7.85 -19.83 -5.63
CA PHE A 99 -6.61 -19.18 -5.23
C PHE A 99 -5.47 -19.68 -6.12
N ASP A 100 -4.63 -18.76 -6.58
CA ASP A 100 -3.37 -19.12 -7.22
C ASP A 100 -2.34 -19.46 -6.12
N GLU A 101 -1.95 -20.73 -6.05
CA GLU A 101 -1.05 -21.23 -5.00
C GLU A 101 0.28 -20.46 -4.93
N ARG A 102 0.71 -19.86 -6.06
CA ARG A 102 1.93 -19.04 -6.12
C ARG A 102 1.89 -17.82 -5.21
N PHE A 103 0.68 -17.30 -4.92
CA PHE A 103 0.47 -16.12 -4.09
C PHE A 103 -0.09 -16.45 -2.70
N THR A 104 -0.19 -17.74 -2.34
CA THR A 104 -0.64 -18.16 -1.02
C THR A 104 0.56 -18.31 -0.06
N THR A 105 0.67 -17.41 0.91
CA THR A 105 1.79 -17.46 1.88
C THR A 105 1.55 -18.46 3.01
N ARG A 106 0.28 -18.82 3.30
CA ARG A 106 -0.17 -19.93 4.16
C ARG A 106 -1.58 -20.35 3.76
N LYS A 107 -1.99 -21.58 4.13
CA LYS A 107 -3.40 -21.98 4.12
C LYS A 107 -4.18 -20.93 4.93
N ALA A 108 -5.05 -20.16 4.28
CA ALA A 108 -5.87 -19.16 4.96
C ALA A 108 -6.55 -19.84 6.15
N THR A 109 -6.15 -19.48 7.38
CA THR A 109 -6.81 -20.02 8.55
C THR A 109 -8.03 -19.14 8.79
N ASN A 110 -9.22 -19.74 8.84
CA ASN A 110 -10.46 -19.09 9.32
C ASN A 110 -10.40 -18.72 10.81
N ARG A 111 -9.21 -18.60 11.39
CA ARG A 111 -8.95 -18.07 12.72
C ARG A 111 -8.78 -16.57 12.61
N VAL A 112 -9.85 -15.90 12.19
CA VAL A 112 -10.04 -14.52 12.61
C VAL A 112 -10.30 -14.62 14.12
N LEU A 113 -9.53 -13.89 14.94
CA LEU A 113 -9.79 -13.86 16.38
C LEU A 113 -11.24 -13.41 16.59
N GLU A 114 -11.95 -14.05 17.51
CA GLU A 114 -13.33 -13.69 17.82
C GLU A 114 -13.41 -12.18 18.14
N GLY A 115 -14.23 -11.44 17.38
CA GLY A 115 -14.36 -9.98 17.49
C GLY A 115 -13.48 -9.15 16.55
N ILE A 116 -12.59 -9.76 15.76
CA ILE A 116 -11.87 -9.08 14.66
C ILE A 116 -12.66 -9.27 13.36
N PRO A 117 -12.77 -8.24 12.49
CA PRO A 117 -13.35 -8.38 11.17
C PRO A 117 -12.66 -9.41 10.29
N GLU A 118 -13.43 -10.05 9.42
CA GLU A 118 -12.87 -10.84 8.32
C GLU A 118 -12.11 -9.94 7.33
N ASN A 119 -11.10 -10.50 6.66
CA ASN A 119 -10.39 -9.79 5.60
C ASN A 119 -11.39 -9.32 4.53
N GLY A 120 -11.49 -8.01 4.30
CA GLY A 120 -12.43 -7.41 3.36
C GLY A 120 -13.79 -7.02 3.95
N GLN A 121 -14.03 -7.22 5.25
CA GLN A 121 -15.23 -6.74 5.92
C GLN A 121 -15.19 -5.21 6.07
N VAL A 122 -16.15 -4.53 5.45
CA VAL A 122 -16.31 -3.07 5.52
C VAL A 122 -17.36 -2.75 6.57
N PHE A 123 -17.00 -1.94 7.57
CA PHE A 123 -17.97 -1.38 8.52
C PHE A 123 -18.47 -0.05 8.00
N VAL A 124 -19.78 0.08 7.91
CA VAL A 124 -20.47 1.34 7.61
C VAL A 124 -21.05 1.87 8.92
N SER A 125 -20.75 3.13 9.24
CA SER A 125 -21.37 3.85 10.35
C SER A 125 -22.59 4.64 9.84
N GLU A 126 -23.67 4.66 10.61
CA GLU A 126 -24.80 5.58 10.44
C GLU A 126 -24.44 7.02 10.87
#